data_AF-A0A518HA78-F1
#
_entry.id   AF-A0A518HA78-F1
#
_cell.length_a   1.000
_cell.length_b   1.000
_cell.length_c   1.000
_cell.angle_alpha   90.00
_cell.angle_beta   90.00
_cell.angle_gamma   90.00
#
_symmetry.space_group_name_H-M   'P 1'
#
loop_
_entity.id
_entity.type
_entity.pdbx_description
1 polymer ?
#
loop_
_entity_poly.entity_id
_entity_poly.type
_entity_poly.pdbx_seq_one_letter_code
_entity_poly.pdbx_strand_id
1 'polypeptide(L)'
;MSIEVKTDGVPAGYTIKGARSGELCPVIVREFTSSEDGDLFISRLEGLPSELIGLLPSENRIFCSMVDNLLAIIRRDRTATLYVNELAIRLGIRAKRAIQAGQAILDDDIADIEDFGFVGVEIPLDAGIVVLFSQGWRKGLYYDLGSLHGEVATSRDYDLGRMLAQHYAYLGFQHLFKITDEEWAELLAHQWFPFISLRQSTIKDMIGKVRSGLVLLR
;
A
#
# COMPACT_ATOMS: atom_id res chain seq x y z
N MET A 1 -5.42 -18.76 6.83
CA MET A 1 -6.83 -19.06 7.17
C MET A 1 -7.56 -17.74 7.37
N SER A 2 -8.75 -17.58 6.80
CA SER A 2 -9.57 -16.38 7.02
C SER A 2 -10.36 -16.48 8.32
N ILE A 3 -10.63 -15.35 8.95
CA ILE A 3 -11.44 -15.25 10.16
C ILE A 3 -12.62 -14.33 9.87
N GLU A 4 -13.84 -14.77 10.20
CA GLU A 4 -15.01 -13.91 10.13
C GLU A 4 -15.23 -13.18 11.45
N VAL A 5 -15.42 -11.87 11.38
CA VAL A 5 -15.73 -11.00 12.52
C VAL A 5 -16.93 -10.12 12.19
N LYS A 6 -17.44 -9.42 13.21
CA LYS A 6 -18.52 -8.46 13.06
C LYS A 6 -18.10 -7.11 13.60
N THR A 7 -18.25 -6.07 12.78
CA THR A 7 -17.96 -4.70 13.19
C THR A 7 -19.16 -4.09 13.94
N ASP A 8 -18.90 -3.16 14.85
CA ASP A 8 -19.96 -2.51 15.64
C ASP A 8 -20.91 -1.70 14.74
N GLY A 9 -20.32 -1.00 13.76
CA GLY A 9 -21.02 -0.25 12.71
C GLY A 9 -20.38 -0.49 11.35
N VAL A 10 -20.97 0.11 10.30
CA VAL A 10 -20.34 0.17 8.98
C VAL A 10 -19.23 1.23 9.02
N PRO A 11 -17.95 0.87 8.86
CA PRO A 11 -16.86 1.84 8.96
C PRO A 11 -17.00 2.95 7.94
N ALA A 12 -16.86 4.20 8.38
CA ALA A 12 -17.01 5.38 7.52
C ALA A 12 -15.71 5.89 6.91
N GLY A 13 -14.56 5.51 7.49
CA GLY A 13 -13.25 6.05 7.15
C GLY A 13 -12.75 7.05 8.20
N TYR A 14 -11.87 7.96 7.79
CA TYR A 14 -11.17 8.85 8.71
C TYR A 14 -11.63 10.31 8.56
N THR A 15 -11.90 10.97 9.68
CA THR A 15 -12.27 12.39 9.65
C THR A 15 -11.07 13.25 9.23
N ILE A 16 -11.31 14.28 8.41
CA ILE A 16 -10.26 15.24 8.00
C ILE A 16 -10.01 16.27 9.11
N LYS A 17 -11.06 16.61 9.85
CA LYS A 17 -11.03 17.60 10.94
C LYS A 17 -12.13 17.30 11.95
N GLY A 18 -11.96 17.79 13.17
CA GLY A 18 -13.03 17.77 14.17
C GLY A 18 -14.24 18.61 13.73
N ALA A 19 -15.42 18.20 14.18
CA ALA A 19 -16.68 18.90 14.00
C ALA A 19 -17.45 18.94 15.32
N ARG A 20 -18.30 19.94 15.53
CA ARG A 20 -19.19 19.99 16.70
C ARG A 20 -20.42 19.11 16.49
N SER A 21 -21.12 18.81 17.57
CA SER A 21 -22.40 18.11 17.49
C SER A 21 -23.37 18.86 16.58
N GLY A 22 -23.93 18.15 15.59
CA GLY A 22 -24.84 18.71 14.58
C GLY A 22 -24.15 19.32 13.34
N GLU A 23 -22.83 19.47 13.33
CA GLU A 23 -22.09 19.93 12.15
C GLU A 23 -21.76 18.75 11.21
N LEU A 24 -21.66 19.06 9.91
CA LEU A 24 -21.16 18.10 8.93
C LEU A 24 -19.65 17.93 9.07
N CYS A 25 -19.21 16.67 9.15
CA CYS A 25 -17.79 16.31 9.21
C CYS A 25 -17.36 15.64 7.90
N PRO A 26 -16.36 16.18 7.19
CA PRO A 26 -15.83 15.51 6.01
C PRO A 26 -15.01 14.27 6.40
N VAL A 27 -15.26 13.17 5.71
CA VAL A 27 -14.63 11.87 5.95
C VAL A 27 -13.91 11.39 4.69
N ILE A 28 -12.68 10.94 4.87
CA ILE A 28 -11.89 10.24 3.86
C ILE A 28 -12.33 8.79 3.87
N VAL A 29 -13.05 8.38 2.82
CA VAL A 29 -13.53 7.01 2.64
C VAL A 29 -12.53 6.12 1.91
N ARG A 30 -11.53 6.73 1.25
CA ARG A 30 -10.52 6.06 0.44
C ARG A 30 -9.20 6.80 0.49
N GLU A 31 -8.12 6.12 0.83
CA GLU A 31 -6.79 6.72 0.98
C GLU A 31 -5.70 5.65 0.87
N PHE A 32 -4.51 6.07 0.41
CA PHE A 32 -3.27 5.34 0.61
C PHE A 32 -2.35 6.17 1.49
N THR A 33 -1.76 5.53 2.49
CA THR A 33 -0.69 6.08 3.33
C THR A 33 0.40 5.04 3.52
N SER A 34 1.60 5.48 3.84
CA SER A 34 2.78 4.65 3.98
C SER A 34 3.61 5.06 5.17
N SER A 35 4.58 4.22 5.55
CA SER A 35 5.56 4.57 6.59
C SER A 35 6.31 5.90 6.34
N GLU A 36 6.24 6.45 5.13
CA GLU A 36 6.84 7.74 4.76
C GLU A 36 6.00 8.95 5.16
N ASP A 37 4.72 8.74 5.45
CA ASP A 37 3.79 9.79 5.87
C ASP A 37 3.85 10.04 7.40
N GLY A 38 4.76 9.36 8.10
CA GLY A 38 5.05 9.58 9.52
C GLY A 38 3.82 9.44 10.40
N ASP A 39 3.56 10.47 11.22
CA ASP A 39 2.46 10.48 12.20
C ASP A 39 1.08 10.29 11.55
N LEU A 40 0.89 10.74 10.30
CA LEU A 40 -0.36 10.50 9.58
C LEU A 40 -0.59 8.99 9.42
N PHE A 41 0.41 8.27 8.95
CA PHE A 41 0.33 6.82 8.78
C PHE A 41 0.11 6.09 10.11
N ILE A 42 0.81 6.49 11.18
CA ILE A 42 0.60 5.92 12.51
C ILE A 42 -0.84 6.16 12.98
N SER A 43 -1.37 7.37 12.82
CA SER A 43 -2.77 7.69 13.17
C SER A 43 -3.78 6.82 12.40
N ARG A 44 -3.47 6.44 11.15
CA ARG A 44 -4.32 5.54 10.37
C ARG A 44 -4.22 4.12 10.91
N LEU A 45 -3.02 3.62 11.21
CA LEU A 45 -2.83 2.28 11.77
C LEU A 45 -3.52 2.11 13.13
N GLU A 46 -3.51 3.14 13.98
CA GLU A 46 -4.17 3.14 15.29
C GLU A 46 -5.70 3.15 15.21
N GLY A 47 -6.28 3.49 14.05
CA GLY A 47 -7.71 3.42 13.78
C GLY A 47 -8.16 2.06 13.28
N LEU A 48 -8.80 2.05 12.10
CA LEU A 48 -9.52 0.90 11.55
C LEU A 48 -8.72 -0.42 11.52
N PRO A 49 -7.44 -0.48 11.10
CA PRO A 49 -6.66 -1.72 11.18
C PRO A 49 -6.58 -2.27 12.62
N SER A 50 -6.29 -1.42 13.60
CA SER A 50 -6.21 -1.83 15.01
C SER A 50 -7.56 -2.26 15.56
N GLU A 51 -8.65 -1.58 15.19
CA GLU A 51 -10.01 -2.00 15.54
C GLU A 51 -10.33 -3.39 14.98
N LEU A 52 -10.04 -3.64 13.71
CA LEU A 52 -10.29 -4.94 13.06
C LEU A 52 -9.47 -6.07 13.70
N ILE A 53 -8.19 -5.80 14.02
CA ILE A 53 -7.33 -6.75 14.75
C ILE A 53 -7.89 -7.02 16.16
N GLY A 54 -8.46 -6.00 16.80
CA GLY A 54 -9.10 -6.11 18.12
C GLY A 54 -10.34 -7.02 18.13
N LEU A 55 -10.99 -7.23 16.98
CA LEU A 55 -12.13 -8.13 16.82
C LEU A 55 -11.74 -9.61 16.66
N LEU A 56 -10.45 -9.92 16.53
CA LEU A 56 -10.00 -11.29 16.40
C LEU A 56 -10.31 -12.09 17.68
N PRO A 57 -10.72 -13.37 17.54
CA PRO A 57 -10.96 -14.23 18.69
C PRO A 57 -9.64 -14.52 19.43
N SER A 58 -9.73 -14.95 20.69
CA SER A 58 -8.57 -15.02 21.60
C SER A 58 -7.48 -15.97 21.09
N GLU A 59 -7.88 -17.04 20.42
CA GLU A 59 -7.02 -18.04 19.78
C GLU A 59 -6.23 -17.50 18.57
N ASN A 60 -6.67 -16.39 17.96
CA ASN A 60 -6.02 -15.75 16.82
C ASN A 60 -5.46 -14.36 17.18
N ARG A 61 -5.35 -14.06 18.47
CA ARG A 61 -4.89 -12.75 18.93
C ARG A 61 -3.46 -12.50 18.47
N ILE A 62 -3.26 -11.33 17.85
CA ILE A 62 -1.96 -10.87 17.37
C ILE A 62 -1.77 -9.41 17.78
N PHE A 63 -0.54 -9.03 18.11
CA PHE A 63 -0.21 -7.63 18.36
C PHE A 63 -0.08 -6.87 17.05
N CYS A 64 -0.56 -5.62 16.99
CA CYS A 64 -0.46 -4.80 15.77
C CYS A 64 0.98 -4.69 15.25
N SER A 65 1.98 -4.70 16.14
CA SER A 65 3.40 -4.68 15.78
C SER A 65 3.90 -5.93 15.05
N MET A 66 3.17 -7.04 15.13
CA MET A 66 3.48 -8.29 14.44
C MET A 66 2.75 -8.42 13.09
N VAL A 67 1.87 -7.48 12.74
CA VAL A 67 1.11 -7.56 11.49
C VAL A 67 2.00 -7.13 10.33
N ASP A 68 2.35 -8.09 9.49
CA ASP A 68 3.08 -7.93 8.24
C ASP A 68 2.12 -7.61 7.09
N ASN A 69 1.02 -8.36 6.98
CA ASN A 69 -0.02 -8.12 5.99
C ASN A 69 -1.40 -8.30 6.61
N LEU A 70 -2.34 -7.46 6.18
CA LEU A 70 -3.76 -7.53 6.54
C LEU A 70 -4.58 -7.31 5.26
N LEU A 71 -5.55 -8.18 5.02
CA LEU A 71 -6.67 -7.90 4.14
C LEU A 71 -7.96 -8.03 4.96
N ALA A 72 -8.75 -6.97 4.98
CA ALA A 72 -10.11 -7.01 5.45
C ALA A 72 -11.07 -6.78 4.29
N ILE A 73 -12.05 -7.67 4.14
CA ILE A 73 -13.17 -7.54 3.21
C ILE A 73 -14.42 -7.31 4.06
N ILE A 74 -14.97 -6.11 4.02
CA ILE A 74 -16.05 -5.66 4.89
C ILE A 74 -17.34 -5.57 4.06
N ARG A 75 -18.44 -6.10 4.57
CA ARG A 75 -19.76 -6.08 3.90
C ARG A 75 -20.70 -5.10 4.60
N ARG A 76 -21.74 -4.65 3.87
CA ARG A 76 -22.73 -3.69 4.41
C ARG A 76 -23.52 -4.22 5.60
N ASP A 77 -23.61 -5.54 5.76
CA ASP A 77 -24.24 -6.20 6.90
C ASP A 77 -23.36 -6.24 8.17
N ARG A 78 -22.19 -5.59 8.13
CA ARG A 78 -21.16 -5.51 9.17
C ARG A 78 -20.35 -6.78 9.37
N THR A 79 -20.53 -7.80 8.53
CA THR A 79 -19.60 -8.93 8.51
C THR A 79 -18.30 -8.51 7.83
N ALA A 80 -17.18 -8.95 8.38
CA ALA A 80 -15.87 -8.74 7.78
C ALA A 80 -15.11 -10.06 7.75
N THR A 81 -14.46 -10.34 6.62
CA THR A 81 -13.52 -11.45 6.47
C THR A 81 -12.11 -10.89 6.57
N LEU A 82 -11.36 -11.34 7.59
CA LEU A 82 -10.00 -10.90 7.86
C LEU A 82 -9.00 -11.98 7.49
N TYR A 83 -7.90 -11.54 6.90
CA TYR A 83 -6.71 -12.33 6.67
C TYR A 83 -5.53 -11.58 7.23
N VAL A 84 -4.79 -12.18 8.17
CA VAL A 84 -3.67 -11.54 8.86
C VAL A 84 -2.45 -12.43 8.76
N ASN A 85 -1.36 -11.95 8.17
CA ASN A 85 -0.08 -12.66 8.00
C ASN A 85 -0.12 -14.00 7.27
N GLU A 86 -1.24 -14.33 6.63
CA GLU A 86 -1.50 -15.66 6.06
C GLU A 86 -1.64 -15.62 4.53
N LEU A 87 -1.65 -14.43 3.93
CA LEU A 87 -1.85 -14.29 2.49
C LEU A 87 -0.55 -14.34 1.72
N ALA A 88 -0.52 -15.26 0.75
CA ALA A 88 0.47 -15.20 -0.31
C ALA A 88 0.09 -14.07 -1.27
N ILE A 89 0.93 -13.02 -1.28
CA ILE A 89 0.83 -11.92 -2.24
C ILE A 89 1.36 -12.41 -3.59
N ARG A 90 0.61 -12.15 -4.66
CA ARG A 90 1.00 -12.38 -6.05
C ARG A 90 1.25 -11.04 -6.72
N LEU A 91 2.42 -10.87 -7.30
CA LEU A 91 2.79 -9.69 -8.07
C LEU A 91 2.88 -10.04 -9.56
N GLY A 92 2.26 -9.25 -10.41
CA GLY A 92 2.56 -9.21 -11.85
C GLY A 92 3.67 -8.20 -12.09
N ILE A 93 4.81 -8.64 -12.60
CA ILE A 93 5.98 -7.78 -12.82
C ILE A 93 6.32 -7.66 -14.30
N ARG A 94 6.81 -6.49 -14.68
CA ARG A 94 7.56 -6.31 -15.91
C ARG A 94 9.03 -6.61 -15.63
N ALA A 95 9.56 -7.66 -16.26
CA ALA A 95 10.95 -8.05 -16.09
C ALA A 95 11.90 -7.26 -17.00
N LYS A 96 13.11 -6.93 -16.52
CA LYS A 96 14.18 -6.31 -17.33
C LYS A 96 14.89 -7.30 -18.27
N ARG A 97 14.68 -8.60 -18.03
CA ARG A 97 15.29 -9.70 -18.77
C ARG A 97 14.34 -10.88 -18.87
N ALA A 98 14.68 -11.87 -19.69
CA ALA A 98 13.98 -13.16 -19.68
C ALA A 98 14.17 -13.86 -18.32
N ILE A 99 13.07 -14.44 -17.81
CA ILE A 99 13.02 -15.18 -16.53
C ILE A 99 12.41 -16.56 -16.83
N GLN A 100 13.03 -17.61 -16.29
CA GLN A 100 12.51 -18.97 -16.38
C GLN A 100 11.80 -19.38 -15.08
N ALA A 101 10.83 -20.29 -15.18
CA ALA A 101 10.15 -20.81 -14.01
C ALA A 101 11.13 -21.48 -13.04
N GLY A 102 10.98 -21.20 -11.74
CA GLY A 102 11.89 -21.67 -10.69
C GLY A 102 13.17 -20.84 -10.54
N GLN A 103 13.42 -19.87 -11.41
CA GLN A 103 14.54 -18.94 -11.25
C GLN A 103 14.24 -17.91 -10.16
N ALA A 104 15.21 -17.64 -9.29
CA ALA A 104 15.14 -16.53 -8.35
C ALA A 104 15.05 -15.19 -9.10
N ILE A 105 14.20 -14.29 -8.58
CA ILE A 105 14.00 -12.93 -9.09
C ILE A 105 14.57 -11.98 -8.04
N LEU A 106 15.44 -11.07 -8.48
CA LEU A 106 16.03 -10.04 -7.62
C LEU A 106 15.44 -8.68 -7.97
N ASP A 107 15.61 -7.68 -7.08
CA ASP A 107 15.14 -6.31 -7.32
C ASP A 107 15.65 -5.72 -8.65
N ASP A 108 16.87 -6.07 -9.05
CA ASP A 108 17.48 -5.64 -10.31
C ASP A 108 16.79 -6.23 -11.55
N ASP A 109 16.01 -7.31 -11.39
CA ASP A 109 15.27 -7.94 -12.49
C ASP A 109 13.91 -7.27 -12.72
N ILE A 110 13.44 -6.44 -11.80
CA ILE A 110 12.11 -5.82 -11.83
C ILE A 110 12.20 -4.43 -12.44
N ALA A 111 11.52 -4.25 -13.57
CA ALA A 111 11.35 -2.97 -14.24
C ALA A 111 10.17 -2.20 -13.65
N ASP A 112 9.06 -2.90 -13.42
CA ASP A 112 7.81 -2.34 -12.92
C ASP A 112 6.94 -3.44 -12.28
N ILE A 113 5.94 -3.02 -11.50
CA ILE A 113 4.93 -3.89 -10.89
C ILE A 113 3.57 -3.47 -11.45
N GLU A 114 2.97 -4.34 -12.25
CA GLU A 114 1.77 -4.04 -13.06
C GLU A 114 0.48 -4.59 -12.44
N ASP A 115 0.59 -5.63 -11.61
CA ASP A 115 -0.55 -6.26 -10.95
C ASP A 115 -0.19 -6.68 -9.52
N PHE A 116 -1.19 -6.66 -8.65
CA PHE A 116 -1.09 -7.06 -7.26
C PHE A 116 -2.37 -7.82 -6.88
N GLY A 117 -2.22 -8.99 -6.29
CA GLY A 117 -3.36 -9.76 -5.81
C GLY A 117 -2.99 -10.69 -4.68
N PHE A 118 -4.02 -11.38 -4.19
CA PHE A 118 -3.90 -12.38 -3.14
C PHE A 118 -4.24 -13.75 -3.70
N VAL A 119 -3.36 -14.72 -3.52
CA VAL A 119 -3.58 -16.08 -4.04
C VAL A 119 -4.80 -16.69 -3.36
N GLY A 120 -5.80 -17.10 -4.14
CA GLY A 120 -6.98 -17.80 -3.64
C GLY A 120 -8.00 -16.92 -2.92
N VAL A 121 -7.94 -15.59 -3.08
CA VAL A 121 -8.92 -14.67 -2.51
C VAL A 121 -9.56 -13.83 -3.61
N GLU A 122 -10.89 -13.88 -3.68
CA GLU A 122 -11.69 -12.96 -4.49
C GLU A 122 -12.21 -11.82 -3.63
N ILE A 123 -12.07 -10.59 -4.12
CA ILE A 123 -12.53 -9.38 -3.42
C ILE A 123 -13.79 -8.86 -4.12
N PRO A 124 -14.98 -8.96 -3.51
CA PRO A 124 -16.24 -8.51 -4.12
C PRO A 124 -16.24 -7.01 -4.40
N LEU A 125 -16.67 -6.60 -5.59
CA LEU A 125 -16.65 -5.19 -6.04
C LEU A 125 -17.47 -4.24 -5.17
N ASP A 126 -18.45 -4.75 -4.43
CA ASP A 126 -19.39 -4.02 -3.57
C ASP A 126 -19.02 -4.10 -2.07
N ALA A 127 -17.90 -4.72 -1.71
CA ALA A 127 -17.38 -4.74 -0.35
C ALA A 127 -16.50 -3.50 -0.06
N GLY A 128 -16.38 -3.09 1.19
CA GLY A 128 -15.27 -2.22 1.63
C GLY A 128 -14.01 -3.04 1.83
N ILE A 129 -12.85 -2.41 1.70
CA ILE A 129 -11.54 -3.06 1.86
C ILE A 129 -10.59 -2.26 2.71
N VAL A 130 -9.76 -2.99 3.47
CA VAL A 130 -8.56 -2.46 4.13
C VAL A 130 -7.41 -3.40 3.81
N VAL A 131 -6.33 -2.85 3.30
CA VAL A 131 -5.15 -3.58 2.87
C VAL A 131 -3.92 -2.97 3.51
N LEU A 132 -3.25 -3.72 4.38
CA LEU A 132 -1.92 -3.41 4.90
C LEU A 132 -0.94 -4.42 4.30
N PHE A 133 0.20 -3.94 3.81
CA PHE A 133 1.29 -4.81 3.37
C PHE A 133 2.64 -4.22 3.75
N SER A 134 3.60 -5.09 4.09
CA SER A 134 5.00 -4.71 4.21
C SER A 134 5.76 -4.92 2.91
N GLN A 135 6.81 -4.11 2.74
CA GLN A 135 7.89 -4.38 1.81
C GLN A 135 9.22 -4.06 2.50
N GLY A 136 9.89 -5.11 2.99
CA GLY A 136 10.99 -4.97 3.94
C GLY A 136 10.51 -4.23 5.19
N TRP A 137 11.21 -3.14 5.56
CA TRP A 137 10.86 -2.31 6.73
C TRP A 137 9.74 -1.29 6.48
N ARG A 138 9.32 -1.12 5.22
CA ARG A 138 8.27 -0.16 4.85
C ARG A 138 6.91 -0.83 4.89
N LYS A 139 5.88 -0.04 5.17
CA LYS A 139 4.49 -0.50 5.14
C LYS A 139 3.63 0.45 4.33
N GLY A 140 2.61 -0.09 3.69
CA GLY A 140 1.58 0.65 2.99
C GLY A 140 0.21 0.23 3.49
N LEU A 141 -0.64 1.21 3.78
CA LEU A 141 -2.04 1.03 4.14
C LEU A 141 -2.89 1.68 3.06
N TYR A 142 -3.68 0.86 2.38
CA TYR A 142 -4.74 1.31 1.49
C TYR A 142 -6.10 0.92 2.07
N TYR A 143 -7.08 1.80 2.00
CA TYR A 143 -8.47 1.43 2.26
C TYR A 143 -9.41 2.06 1.24
N ASP A 144 -10.51 1.38 0.96
CA ASP A 144 -11.65 1.91 0.21
C ASP A 144 -12.94 1.39 0.84
N LEU A 145 -13.68 2.31 1.44
CA LEU A 145 -14.96 2.06 2.11
C LEU A 145 -16.13 2.64 1.31
N GLY A 146 -15.88 3.23 0.14
CA GLY A 146 -16.88 3.91 -0.68
C GLY A 146 -18.11 3.04 -0.97
N SER A 147 -17.87 1.77 -1.29
CA SER A 147 -18.92 0.76 -1.59
C SER A 147 -19.85 0.45 -0.41
N LEU A 148 -19.48 0.83 0.81
CA LEU A 148 -20.28 0.60 2.00
C LEU A 148 -21.35 1.69 2.24
N HIS A 149 -21.20 2.85 1.61
CA HIS A 149 -21.99 4.04 1.87
C HIS A 149 -22.95 4.37 0.72
N GLY A 150 -23.98 5.18 1.03
CA GLY A 150 -25.07 5.52 0.11
C GLY A 150 -26.29 4.62 0.29
N GLU A 151 -27.39 4.95 -0.40
CA GLU A 151 -28.64 4.16 -0.32
C GLU A 151 -28.50 2.82 -1.03
N VAL A 152 -27.82 2.82 -2.19
CA VAL A 152 -27.59 1.64 -3.04
C VAL A 152 -26.13 1.23 -2.94
N ALA A 153 -25.85 -0.08 -2.92
CA ALA A 153 -24.48 -0.57 -2.97
C ALA A 153 -23.85 -0.16 -4.30
N THR A 154 -22.73 0.56 -4.24
CA THR A 154 -21.98 0.97 -5.43
C THR A 154 -20.75 0.08 -5.57
N SER A 155 -20.64 -0.60 -6.71
CA SER A 155 -19.43 -1.33 -7.06
C SER A 155 -18.26 -0.38 -7.29
N ARG A 156 -17.06 -0.75 -6.86
CA ARG A 156 -15.81 -0.10 -7.29
C ARG A 156 -15.75 -0.08 -8.82
N ASP A 157 -15.35 1.07 -9.37
CA ASP A 157 -15.29 1.38 -10.80
C ASP A 157 -13.86 1.36 -11.36
N TYR A 158 -12.91 0.84 -10.59
CA TYR A 158 -11.49 0.84 -10.93
C TYR A 158 -10.87 -0.55 -10.71
N ASP A 159 -9.70 -0.77 -11.32
CA ASP A 159 -8.91 -1.98 -11.17
C ASP A 159 -8.10 -1.93 -9.86
N LEU A 160 -8.58 -2.68 -8.86
CA LEU A 160 -7.95 -2.75 -7.55
C LEU A 160 -6.54 -3.34 -7.60
N GLY A 161 -6.31 -4.34 -8.45
CA GLY A 161 -5.00 -5.00 -8.55
C GLY A 161 -3.94 -4.05 -9.07
N ARG A 162 -4.26 -3.29 -10.13
CA ARG A 162 -3.38 -2.24 -10.65
C ARG A 162 -3.10 -1.13 -9.65
N MET A 163 -4.12 -0.68 -8.93
CA MET A 163 -3.95 0.36 -7.91
C MET A 163 -3.02 -0.12 -6.78
N LEU A 164 -3.25 -1.32 -6.24
CA LEU A 164 -2.39 -1.90 -5.21
C LEU A 164 -0.96 -2.13 -5.73
N ALA A 165 -0.80 -2.49 -7.02
CA ALA A 165 0.50 -2.63 -7.67
C ALA A 165 1.28 -1.30 -7.66
N GLN A 166 0.62 -0.18 -7.98
CA GLN A 166 1.24 1.15 -7.92
C GLN A 166 1.67 1.53 -6.50
N HIS A 167 0.83 1.25 -5.51
CA HIS A 167 1.17 1.49 -4.10
C HIS A 167 2.33 0.61 -3.61
N TYR A 168 2.36 -0.65 -4.03
CA TYR A 168 3.47 -1.56 -3.74
C TYR A 168 4.76 -1.12 -4.45
N ALA A 169 4.69 -0.71 -5.71
CA ALA A 169 5.81 -0.15 -6.47
C ALA A 169 6.36 1.13 -5.81
N TYR A 170 5.49 1.99 -5.28
CA TYR A 170 5.89 3.20 -4.55
C TYR A 170 6.79 2.87 -3.35
N LEU A 171 6.45 1.85 -2.56
CA LEU A 171 7.29 1.41 -1.44
C LEU A 171 8.63 0.81 -1.92
N GLY A 172 8.62 0.09 -3.05
CA GLY A 172 9.77 -0.69 -3.52
C GLY A 172 10.81 0.17 -4.23
N PHE A 173 10.33 1.12 -5.03
CA PHE A 173 11.14 2.03 -5.82
C PHE A 173 11.22 3.42 -5.20
N GLN A 174 11.04 3.52 -3.89
CA GLN A 174 11.01 4.77 -3.15
C GLN A 174 12.18 5.72 -3.46
N HIS A 175 13.39 5.18 -3.70
CA HIS A 175 14.56 5.97 -4.06
C HIS A 175 14.35 6.79 -5.33
N LEU A 176 13.51 6.34 -6.27
CA LEU A 176 13.08 7.10 -7.45
C LEU A 176 12.02 8.15 -7.11
N PHE A 177 11.03 7.80 -6.28
CA PHE A 177 9.94 8.71 -5.91
C PHE A 177 10.36 9.84 -4.97
N LYS A 178 11.50 9.69 -4.30
CA LYS A 178 12.08 10.68 -3.38
C LYS A 178 13.09 11.62 -4.04
N ILE A 179 13.29 11.54 -5.36
CA ILE A 179 14.17 12.48 -6.04
C ILE A 179 13.50 13.86 -6.02
N THR A 180 14.13 14.85 -5.40
CA THR A 180 13.61 16.24 -5.37
C THR A 180 13.83 16.94 -6.71
N ASP A 181 13.17 18.08 -6.93
CA ASP A 181 13.37 18.87 -8.13
C ASP A 181 14.83 19.35 -8.28
N GLU A 182 15.48 19.69 -7.16
CA GLU A 182 16.90 20.04 -7.13
C GLU A 182 17.80 18.84 -7.45
N GLU A 183 17.50 17.67 -6.88
CA GLU A 183 18.24 16.44 -7.19
C GLU A 183 18.08 16.06 -8.67
N TRP A 184 16.89 16.26 -9.24
CA TRP A 184 16.64 16.09 -10.67
C TRP A 184 17.43 17.08 -11.52
N ALA A 185 17.47 18.36 -11.14
CA ALA A 185 18.22 19.38 -11.85
C ALA A 185 19.72 19.02 -11.92
N GLU A 186 20.30 18.54 -10.81
CA GLU A 186 21.68 18.07 -10.77
C GLU A 186 21.91 16.83 -11.64
N LEU A 187 21.03 15.82 -11.55
CA LEU A 187 21.08 14.64 -12.42
C LEU A 187 21.08 15.05 -13.90
N LEU A 188 20.22 15.99 -14.29
CA LEU A 188 20.12 16.47 -15.66
C LEU A 188 21.35 17.27 -16.10
N ALA A 189 21.89 18.13 -15.23
CA ALA A 189 23.12 18.88 -15.49
C ALA A 189 24.30 17.95 -15.80
N HIS A 190 24.33 16.78 -15.17
CA HIS A 190 25.34 15.76 -15.38
C HIS A 190 24.97 14.71 -16.45
N GLN A 191 23.86 14.87 -17.16
CA GLN A 191 23.34 13.94 -18.16
C GLN A 191 23.11 12.52 -17.61
N TRP A 192 22.77 12.44 -16.33
CA TRP A 192 22.53 11.20 -15.58
C TRP A 192 21.03 10.92 -15.52
N PHE A 193 20.59 9.99 -16.37
CA PHE A 193 19.19 9.59 -16.44
C PHE A 193 19.00 8.22 -15.78
N PRO A 194 18.14 8.09 -14.74
CA PRO A 194 17.88 6.82 -14.08
C PRO A 194 16.94 5.95 -14.92
N PHE A 195 17.44 5.46 -16.07
CA PHE A 195 16.66 4.64 -16.98
C PHE A 195 16.23 3.31 -16.33
N ILE A 196 15.04 2.85 -16.71
CA ILE A 196 14.45 1.60 -16.23
C ILE A 196 15.36 0.37 -16.46
N SER A 197 16.22 0.39 -17.49
CA SER A 197 17.15 -0.68 -17.80
C SER A 197 18.40 -0.73 -16.90
N LEU A 198 18.69 0.34 -16.16
CA LEU A 198 19.82 0.37 -15.24
C LEU A 198 19.56 -0.55 -14.04
N ARG A 199 20.65 -1.06 -13.45
CA ARG A 199 20.55 -1.76 -12.17
C ARG A 199 20.11 -0.79 -11.09
N GLN A 200 19.27 -1.25 -10.16
CA GLN A 200 18.81 -0.48 -9.00
C GLN A 200 20.01 0.02 -8.19
N SER A 201 21.06 -0.78 -8.05
CA SER A 201 22.33 -0.38 -7.43
C SER A 201 22.94 0.85 -8.12
N THR A 202 23.05 0.83 -9.45
CA THR A 202 23.58 1.96 -10.23
C THR A 202 22.74 3.22 -10.06
N ILE A 203 21.41 3.09 -10.09
CA ILE A 203 20.50 4.23 -9.87
C ILE A 203 20.71 4.82 -8.47
N LYS A 204 20.75 3.97 -7.43
CA LYS A 204 20.99 4.40 -6.05
C LYS A 204 22.34 5.10 -5.89
N ASP A 205 23.38 4.61 -6.56
CA ASP A 205 24.71 5.24 -6.54
C ASP A 205 24.70 6.63 -7.21
N MET A 206 24.00 6.78 -8.35
CA MET A 206 23.86 8.06 -9.03
C MET A 206 23.17 9.10 -8.12
N ILE A 207 22.04 8.71 -7.52
CA ILE A 207 21.27 9.57 -6.60
C ILE A 207 22.10 9.87 -5.35
N GLY A 208 22.82 8.89 -4.82
CA GLY A 208 23.70 9.06 -3.65
C GLY A 208 24.84 10.05 -3.89
N LYS A 209 25.41 10.09 -5.10
CA LYS A 209 26.44 11.07 -5.48
C LYS A 209 25.89 12.49 -5.54
N VAL A 210 24.70 12.67 -6.10
CA VAL A 210 24.00 13.96 -6.12
C VAL A 210 23.74 14.45 -4.70
N ARG A 211 23.16 13.59 -3.85
CA ARG A 211 22.85 13.91 -2.45
C ARG A 211 24.06 14.28 -1.59
N SER A 212 25.21 13.70 -1.89
CA SER A 212 26.46 13.96 -1.16
C SER A 212 27.24 15.16 -1.69
N GLY A 213 26.78 15.81 -2.78
CA GLY A 213 27.52 16.87 -3.46
C GLY A 213 28.84 16.37 -4.08
N LEU A 214 29.01 15.06 -4.27
CA LEU A 214 30.22 14.45 -4.83
C LEU A 214 30.22 14.42 -6.36
N VAL A 215 29.23 15.05 -7.00
CA VAL A 215 29.26 15.24 -8.44
C VAL A 215 30.23 16.38 -8.73
N LEU A 216 31.45 16.01 -9.09
CA LEU A 216 32.50 16.97 -9.44
C LEU A 216 31.99 17.87 -10.57
N LEU A 217 31.88 19.16 -10.28
CA LEU A 217 31.75 20.24 -11.27
C LEU A 217 32.79 20.00 -12.37
N ARG A 218 32.32 19.85 -13.62
CA ARG A 218 33.18 19.88 -14.79
C ARG A 218 33.31 21.31 -15.30
#